data_AF-A0A7S3BQS5-F1
#
_entry.id   AF-A0A7S3BQS5-F1
#
_cell.length_a   1.000
_cell.length_b   1.000
_cell.length_c   1.000
_cell.angle_alpha   90.00
_cell.angle_beta   90.00
_cell.angle_gamma   90.00
#
_symmetry.space_group_name_H-M   'P 1'
#
loop_
_entity.id
_entity.type
_entity.pdbx_description
1 polymer ?
#
loop_
_entity_poly.entity_id
_entity_poly.type
_entity_poly.pdbx_seq_one_letter_code
_entity_poly.pdbx_strand_id
1 'polypeptide(L)'
;MTLSTHHRVCWLEWEPWGEDRIKGLNHQMSSLGCALAEALFLNRTLLLPARICIDIAHQQRVANGIPLEADARCAHRNDEMGWTSRRARLTQAVSVPIEDLLDLRLLSALVPIAVLQLPRAPGDWVPGFVPPPPHRIARVDRRWSSNRVAAELPCGHPRATLVQRRVSSFWFRPCSYRIVDGSALMGRVASALGLRVRQLPPPSQLLTHFMRSGLFYSSAVKAAAVHLRRSIGKPYAAIHVRRSDKFST
;
A
#
# COMPACT_ATOMS: atom_id res chain seq x y z
N MET A 1 40.09 -5.07 9.52
CA MET A 1 39.07 -4.21 10.14
C MET A 1 37.87 -4.12 9.22
N THR A 2 36.90 -5.02 9.37
CA THR A 2 35.61 -4.95 8.68
C THR A 2 34.76 -3.92 9.41
N LEU A 3 34.65 -2.71 8.86
CA LEU A 3 33.62 -1.76 9.26
C LEU A 3 32.27 -2.39 8.92
N SER A 4 31.66 -3.06 9.89
CA SER A 4 30.25 -3.40 9.85
C SER A 4 29.48 -2.09 9.82
N THR A 5 29.16 -1.60 8.62
CA THR A 5 28.15 -0.57 8.43
C THR A 5 26.83 -1.19 8.87
N HIS A 6 26.52 -1.04 10.17
CA HIS A 6 25.15 -1.22 10.63
C HIS A 6 24.28 -0.22 9.86
N HIS A 7 23.74 -0.65 8.73
CA HIS A 7 22.71 0.09 8.02
C HIS A 7 21.60 0.34 9.03
N ARG A 8 21.49 1.60 9.50
CA ARG A 8 20.42 1.97 10.41
C ARG A 8 19.12 1.72 9.68
N VAL A 9 18.32 0.78 10.18
CA VAL A 9 17.04 0.46 9.57
C VAL A 9 16.10 1.64 9.82
N CYS A 10 15.66 2.25 8.73
CA CYS A 10 14.73 3.36 8.76
C CYS A 10 13.42 2.94 8.12
N TRP A 11 12.32 3.45 8.67
CA TRP A 11 10.99 3.02 8.29
C TRP A 11 10.22 4.18 7.67
N LEU A 12 9.46 3.87 6.62
CA LEU A 12 8.33 4.67 6.17
C LEU A 12 7.09 3.85 6.47
N GLU A 13 6.12 4.45 7.13
CA GLU A 13 4.86 3.79 7.38
C GLU A 13 3.80 4.36 6.46
N TRP A 14 3.26 3.48 5.62
CA TRP A 14 1.90 3.64 5.13
C TRP A 14 1.04 3.43 6.38
N GLU A 15 0.56 4.52 7.01
CA GLU A 15 -0.47 4.64 8.09
C GLU A 15 -0.40 6.06 8.68
N PRO A 16 -1.52 6.72 9.02
CA PRO A 16 -2.90 6.29 8.82
C PRO A 16 -3.43 6.53 7.41
N TRP A 17 -4.31 5.64 6.94
CA TRP A 17 -5.07 5.85 5.69
C TRP A 17 -6.57 5.61 5.87
N GLY A 18 -7.15 6.27 6.88
CA GLY A 18 -8.55 6.06 7.22
C GLY A 18 -9.53 6.22 6.05
N GLU A 19 -9.22 7.09 5.09
CA GLU A 19 -10.04 7.25 3.89
C GLU A 19 -9.82 6.16 2.83
N ASP A 20 -8.61 5.62 2.70
CA ASP A 20 -8.29 4.57 1.72
C ASP A 20 -8.90 3.22 2.14
N ARG A 21 -9.02 2.96 3.46
CA ARG A 21 -9.50 1.66 4.00
C ARG A 21 -10.96 1.37 3.66
N ILE A 22 -11.74 2.43 3.43
CA ILE A 22 -13.17 2.35 3.07
C ILE A 22 -13.37 2.37 1.54
N LYS A 23 -12.32 2.14 0.76
CA LYS A 23 -12.38 2.14 -0.71
C LYS A 23 -12.07 0.77 -1.27
N GLY A 24 -12.47 0.54 -2.51
CA GLY A 24 -12.22 -0.72 -3.21
C GLY A 24 -10.72 -0.98 -3.42
N LEU A 25 -10.37 -2.24 -3.66
CA LEU A 25 -8.99 -2.72 -3.76
C LEU A 25 -8.11 -1.90 -4.72
N ASN A 26 -8.62 -1.54 -5.90
CA ASN A 26 -7.86 -0.71 -6.87
C ASN A 26 -7.38 0.63 -6.30
N HIS A 27 -8.21 1.26 -5.48
CA HIS A 27 -7.87 2.53 -4.86
C HIS A 27 -6.70 2.33 -3.89
N GLN A 28 -6.82 1.31 -3.04
CA GLN A 28 -5.79 0.94 -2.08
C GLN A 28 -4.49 0.52 -2.79
N MET A 29 -4.57 -0.14 -3.94
CA MET A 29 -3.41 -0.49 -4.76
C MET A 29 -2.72 0.73 -5.37
N SER A 30 -3.48 1.73 -5.84
CA SER A 30 -2.90 3.01 -6.28
C SER A 30 -2.18 3.72 -5.13
N SER A 31 -2.74 3.68 -3.93
CA SER A 31 -2.14 4.25 -2.73
C SER A 31 -0.88 3.51 -2.28
N LEU A 32 -0.90 2.17 -2.30
CA LEU A 32 0.28 1.35 -2.02
C LEU A 32 1.41 1.61 -3.03
N GLY A 33 1.09 1.73 -4.32
CA GLY A 33 2.07 2.09 -5.35
C GLY A 33 2.77 3.42 -5.06
N CYS A 34 2.03 4.40 -4.52
CA CYS A 34 2.59 5.69 -4.11
C CYS A 34 3.48 5.57 -2.86
N ALA A 35 3.05 4.81 -1.85
CA ALA A 35 3.83 4.58 -0.63
C ALA A 35 5.15 3.82 -0.91
N LEU A 36 5.11 2.82 -1.81
CA LEU A 36 6.29 2.08 -2.25
C LEU A 36 7.32 2.97 -2.95
N ALA A 37 6.84 3.85 -3.83
CA ALA A 37 7.71 4.82 -4.51
C ALA A 37 8.41 5.74 -3.52
N GLU A 38 7.65 6.27 -2.56
CA GLU A 38 8.21 7.14 -1.54
C GLU A 38 9.19 6.41 -0.61
N ALA A 39 8.86 5.20 -0.16
CA ALA A 39 9.77 4.40 0.68
C ALA A 39 11.12 4.19 0.00
N LEU A 40 11.08 3.79 -1.27
CA LEU A 40 12.28 3.58 -2.05
C LEU A 40 13.07 4.88 -2.24
N PHE A 41 12.40 5.98 -2.57
CA PHE A 41 13.04 7.28 -2.76
C PHE A 41 13.74 7.76 -1.48
N LEU A 42 13.10 7.58 -0.33
CA LEU A 42 13.63 7.99 0.98
C LEU A 42 14.67 7.02 1.57
N ASN A 43 15.00 5.94 0.86
CA ASN A 43 15.85 4.85 1.34
C ASN A 43 15.36 4.27 2.69
N ARG A 44 14.07 3.94 2.74
CA ARG A 44 13.38 3.41 3.92
C ARG A 44 12.69 2.09 3.60
N THR A 45 12.62 1.22 4.61
CA THR A 45 11.79 0.02 4.53
C THR A 45 10.34 0.42 4.76
N LEU A 46 9.47 0.03 3.84
CA LEU A 46 8.04 0.28 3.96
C LEU A 46 7.46 -0.68 5.02
N LEU A 47 6.87 -0.13 6.07
CA LEU A 47 5.98 -0.89 6.95
C LEU A 47 4.65 -1.07 6.22
N LEU A 48 4.42 -2.31 5.78
CA LEU A 48 3.26 -2.76 5.03
C LEU A 48 2.35 -3.52 5.99
N PRO A 49 1.04 -3.24 6.05
CA PRO A 49 0.14 -4.01 6.88
C PRO A 49 0.05 -5.48 6.41
N ALA A 50 0.01 -6.41 7.35
CA ALA A 50 -0.19 -7.84 7.14
C ALA A 50 -1.57 -8.14 6.56
N ARG A 51 -2.52 -7.24 6.80
CA ARG A 51 -3.90 -7.38 6.36
C ARG A 51 -4.43 -6.08 5.82
N ILE A 52 -5.27 -6.15 4.81
CA ILE A 52 -5.94 -5.00 4.22
C ILE A 52 -7.45 -5.12 4.40
N CYS A 53 -8.09 -4.01 4.71
CA CYS A 53 -9.53 -3.94 4.89
C CYS A 53 -10.21 -3.63 3.57
N ILE A 54 -11.17 -4.47 3.16
CA ILE A 54 -11.96 -4.27 1.95
C ILE A 54 -13.41 -4.03 2.37
N ASP A 55 -13.93 -2.83 2.07
CA ASP A 55 -15.31 -2.46 2.36
C ASP A 55 -16.31 -3.49 1.80
N ILE A 56 -17.20 -3.98 2.66
CA ILE A 56 -18.24 -4.96 2.31
C ILE A 56 -19.23 -4.37 1.29
N ALA A 57 -19.44 -3.04 1.28
CA ALA A 57 -20.24 -2.37 0.23
C ALA A 57 -19.61 -2.48 -1.17
N HIS A 58 -18.36 -2.91 -1.28
CA HIS A 58 -17.70 -3.25 -2.54
C HIS A 58 -17.72 -4.75 -2.85
N GLN A 59 -18.44 -5.55 -2.07
CA GLN A 59 -18.58 -7.00 -2.28
C GLN A 59 -19.99 -7.32 -2.80
N GLN A 60 -20.10 -7.72 -4.07
CA GLN A 60 -21.35 -8.21 -4.65
C GLN A 60 -21.92 -9.46 -3.95
N ARG A 61 -21.11 -10.16 -3.14
CA ARG A 61 -21.56 -11.28 -2.29
C ARG A 61 -22.73 -10.88 -1.39
N VAL A 62 -22.73 -9.67 -0.85
CA VAL A 62 -23.85 -9.14 -0.06
C VAL A 62 -25.10 -8.92 -0.92
N ALA A 63 -24.93 -8.42 -2.15
CA ALA A 63 -26.04 -8.28 -3.10
C ALA A 63 -26.63 -9.64 -3.53
N ASN A 64 -25.85 -10.72 -3.43
CA ASN A 64 -26.27 -12.09 -3.72
C ASN A 64 -26.64 -12.89 -2.46
N GLY A 65 -26.81 -12.24 -1.30
CA GLY A 65 -27.25 -12.88 -0.06
C GLY A 65 -26.22 -13.79 0.61
N ILE A 66 -24.95 -13.76 0.19
CA ILE A 66 -23.88 -14.53 0.83
C ILE A 66 -23.35 -13.74 2.03
N PRO A 67 -23.43 -14.29 3.26
CA PRO A 67 -22.91 -13.62 4.45
C PRO A 67 -21.41 -13.34 4.31
N LEU A 68 -21.01 -12.14 4.70
CA LEU A 68 -19.61 -11.78 4.93
C LEU A 68 -19.48 -11.37 6.39
N GLU A 69 -18.57 -12.02 7.11
CA GLU A 69 -18.27 -11.65 8.49
C GLU A 69 -17.41 -10.38 8.49
N ALA A 70 -17.96 -9.30 9.03
CA ALA A 70 -17.23 -8.06 9.18
C ALA A 70 -16.14 -8.22 10.24
N ASP A 71 -14.92 -7.79 9.93
CA ASP A 71 -13.83 -7.82 10.90
C ASP A 71 -13.85 -6.52 11.72
N ALA A 72 -14.00 -6.64 13.04
CA ALA A 72 -13.98 -5.50 13.96
C ALA A 72 -12.69 -4.68 13.88
N ARG A 73 -11.56 -5.29 13.48
CA ARG A 73 -10.28 -4.59 13.24
C ARG A 73 -10.34 -3.63 12.07
N CYS A 74 -11.25 -3.90 11.12
CA CYS A 74 -11.49 -3.05 9.97
C CYS A 74 -12.61 -2.04 10.19
N ALA A 75 -13.31 -2.10 11.34
CA ALA A 75 -14.33 -1.14 11.68
C ALA A 75 -13.68 0.24 11.84
N HIS A 76 -14.23 1.23 11.13
CA HIS A 76 -13.84 2.62 11.27
C HIS A 76 -15.09 3.48 11.39
N ARG A 77 -15.07 4.44 12.31
CA ARG A 77 -16.13 5.43 12.41
C ARG A 77 -15.85 6.57 11.44
N ASN A 78 -16.83 6.90 10.60
CA ASN A 78 -16.70 7.96 9.62
C ASN A 78 -16.66 9.38 10.23
N ASP A 79 -16.90 9.54 11.54
CA ASP A 79 -16.85 10.82 12.27
C ASP A 79 -15.42 11.23 12.71
N GLU A 80 -14.50 10.27 12.88
CA GLU A 80 -13.07 10.54 13.12
C GLU A 80 -12.36 11.21 11.91
N MET A 81 -13.05 11.28 10.77
CA MET A 81 -12.58 11.87 9.51
C MET A 81 -13.10 13.29 9.27
N GLY A 82 -13.79 13.91 10.23
CA GLY A 82 -14.35 15.25 10.10
C GLY A 82 -15.57 15.34 9.16
N TRP A 83 -16.17 14.20 8.81
CA TRP A 83 -17.37 14.16 7.97
C TRP A 83 -18.62 14.32 8.84
N THR A 84 -19.13 15.55 8.94
CA THR A 84 -20.33 15.93 9.71
C THR A 84 -21.65 15.56 9.02
N SER A 85 -21.71 14.44 8.30
CA SER A 85 -22.98 13.97 7.73
C SER A 85 -23.79 13.25 8.81
N ARG A 86 -25.09 13.55 8.91
CA ARG A 86 -26.02 13.18 10.01
C ARG A 86 -26.25 11.67 10.23
N ARG A 87 -25.42 10.78 9.71
CA ARG A 87 -25.41 9.35 10.04
C ARG A 87 -23.97 8.83 10.04
N ALA A 88 -23.34 8.77 11.22
CA ALA A 88 -22.15 7.96 11.41
C ALA A 88 -22.50 6.51 11.04
N ARG A 89 -22.14 6.07 9.84
CA ARG A 89 -22.21 4.66 9.46
C ARG A 89 -20.87 4.03 9.82
N LEU A 90 -20.89 2.92 10.55
CA LEU A 90 -19.73 2.04 10.66
C LEU A 90 -19.51 1.41 9.29
N THR A 91 -18.36 1.64 8.68
CA THR A 91 -18.01 0.89 7.48
C THR A 91 -17.71 -0.54 7.90
N GLN A 92 -18.54 -1.49 7.46
CA GLN A 92 -18.27 -2.91 7.61
C GLN A 92 -17.27 -3.32 6.52
N ALA A 93 -16.21 -4.02 6.89
CA ALA A 93 -15.17 -4.43 5.97
C ALA A 93 -14.66 -5.84 6.33
N VAL A 94 -14.22 -6.58 5.33
CA VAL A 94 -13.52 -7.85 5.51
C VAL A 94 -12.02 -7.59 5.56
N SER A 95 -11.33 -8.27 6.47
CA SER A 95 -9.87 -8.20 6.58
C SER A 95 -9.24 -9.35 5.79
N VAL A 96 -8.42 -9.03 4.81
CA VAL A 96 -7.76 -10.03 3.94
C VAL A 96 -6.25 -9.99 4.18
N PRO A 97 -5.56 -11.13 4.39
CA PRO A 97 -4.10 -11.17 4.42
C PRO A 97 -3.52 -10.56 3.14
N ILE A 98 -2.53 -9.69 3.27
CA ILE A 98 -1.97 -9.03 2.09
C ILE A 98 -1.20 -10.00 1.19
N GLU A 99 -0.64 -11.07 1.76
CA GLU A 99 0.01 -12.17 1.04
C GLU A 99 -0.95 -13.02 0.19
N ASP A 100 -2.22 -13.12 0.59
CA ASP A 100 -3.25 -13.77 -0.24
C ASP A 100 -3.54 -12.95 -1.49
N LEU A 101 -3.34 -11.63 -1.42
CA LEU A 101 -3.57 -10.70 -2.52
C LEU A 101 -2.30 -10.49 -3.35
N LEU A 102 -1.14 -10.33 -2.72
CA LEU A 102 0.08 -9.85 -3.35
C LEU A 102 1.26 -10.83 -3.18
N ASP A 103 2.07 -10.93 -4.22
CA ASP A 103 3.37 -11.60 -4.18
C ASP A 103 4.39 -10.71 -3.47
N LEU A 104 4.47 -10.85 -2.14
CA LEU A 104 5.36 -10.05 -1.30
C LEU A 104 6.84 -10.33 -1.58
N ARG A 105 7.19 -11.53 -2.04
CA ARG A 105 8.57 -11.86 -2.42
C ARG A 105 8.98 -11.03 -3.64
N LEU A 106 8.15 -11.05 -4.69
CA LEU A 106 8.39 -10.24 -5.88
C LEU A 106 8.43 -8.74 -5.56
N LEU A 107 7.51 -8.27 -4.69
CA LEU A 107 7.48 -6.86 -4.29
C LEU A 107 8.73 -6.46 -3.50
N SER A 108 9.18 -7.32 -2.56
CA SER A 108 10.36 -7.09 -1.73
C SER A 108 11.66 -7.03 -2.52
N ALA A 109 11.71 -7.64 -3.71
CA ALA A 109 12.85 -7.54 -4.62
C ALA A 109 13.00 -6.13 -5.23
N LEU A 110 11.93 -5.33 -5.26
CA LEU A 110 11.94 -3.97 -5.82
C LEU A 110 12.09 -2.91 -4.72
N VAL A 111 11.36 -3.06 -3.63
CA VAL A 111 11.30 -2.10 -2.52
C VAL A 111 11.45 -2.87 -1.21
N PRO A 112 12.32 -2.45 -0.27
CA PRO A 112 12.38 -3.09 1.04
C PRO A 112 11.04 -2.94 1.75
N ILE A 113 10.44 -4.05 2.14
CA ILE A 113 9.16 -4.11 2.87
C ILE A 113 9.33 -4.92 4.16
N ALA A 114 8.61 -4.53 5.20
CA ALA A 114 8.39 -5.36 6.38
C ALA A 114 6.90 -5.37 6.69
N VAL A 115 6.38 -6.56 6.97
CA VAL A 115 4.95 -6.80 7.17
C VAL A 115 4.60 -6.62 8.65
N LEU A 116 3.60 -5.79 8.97
CA LEU A 116 3.20 -5.42 10.32
C LEU A 116 1.73 -5.75 10.59
N GLN A 117 1.40 -6.32 11.74
CA GLN A 117 -0.01 -6.62 12.07
C GLN A 117 -0.77 -5.31 12.32
N LEU A 118 -1.93 -5.17 11.67
CA LEU A 118 -2.86 -4.07 11.93
C LEU A 118 -4.15 -4.63 12.58
N PRO A 119 -4.77 -3.87 13.51
CA PRO A 119 -4.45 -2.50 13.94
C PRO A 119 -3.23 -2.45 14.87
N ARG A 120 -2.65 -1.26 15.11
CA ARG A 120 -1.48 -1.06 15.99
C ARG A 120 -1.79 -1.25 17.47
N ALA A 121 -2.38 -2.38 17.87
CA ALA A 121 -2.52 -2.68 19.28
C ALA A 121 -1.13 -2.91 19.90
N PRO A 122 -0.94 -2.58 21.19
CA PRO A 122 0.28 -2.95 21.89
C PRO A 122 0.51 -4.48 21.80
N GLY A 123 1.56 -4.90 21.10
CA GLY A 123 1.90 -6.32 20.89
C GLY A 123 1.81 -6.80 19.44
N ASP A 124 1.15 -6.06 18.55
CA ASP A 124 0.95 -6.41 17.13
C ASP A 124 2.15 -6.05 16.23
N TRP A 125 3.36 -6.20 16.75
CA TRP A 125 4.58 -5.86 16.03
C TRP A 125 5.18 -7.07 15.34
N VAL A 126 5.86 -6.82 14.22
CA VAL A 126 6.68 -7.83 13.56
C VAL A 126 7.73 -8.33 14.55
N PRO A 127 8.02 -9.65 14.60
CA PRO A 127 9.15 -10.14 15.39
C PRO A 127 10.43 -9.36 15.08
N GLY A 128 11.03 -8.76 16.11
CA GLY A 128 12.24 -7.92 15.98
C GLY A 128 12.01 -6.45 15.61
N PHE A 129 10.77 -6.03 15.33
CA PHE A 129 10.43 -4.61 15.22
C PHE A 129 10.04 -4.06 16.60
N VAL A 130 10.85 -3.14 17.11
CA VAL A 130 10.51 -2.35 18.30
C VAL A 130 10.11 -0.96 17.81
N PRO A 131 8.90 -0.48 18.13
CA PRO A 131 8.46 0.85 17.76
C PRO A 131 9.44 1.89 18.28
N PRO A 132 9.89 2.83 17.44
CA PRO A 132 10.73 3.90 17.92
C PRO A 132 9.92 4.76 18.92
N PRO A 133 10.57 5.27 19.97
CA PRO A 133 9.90 6.17 20.92
C PRO A 133 9.37 7.42 20.19
N PRO A 134 8.32 8.09 20.71
CA PRO A 134 7.62 9.16 19.98
C PRO A 134 8.51 10.27 19.42
N HIS A 135 9.60 10.62 20.12
CA HIS A 135 10.55 11.65 19.68
C HIS A 135 11.41 11.25 18.45
N ARG A 136 11.34 9.97 18.03
CA ARG A 136 11.98 9.42 16.83
C ARG A 136 11.00 9.16 15.68
N ILE A 137 9.73 9.52 15.87
CA ILE A 137 8.68 9.45 14.86
C ILE A 137 8.50 10.84 14.25
N ALA A 138 8.88 10.99 12.99
CA ALA A 138 8.67 12.22 12.24
C ALA A 138 7.34 12.17 11.50
N ARG A 139 6.43 13.08 11.84
CA ARG A 139 5.16 13.26 11.12
C ARG A 139 5.32 14.37 10.09
N VAL A 140 5.37 14.01 8.82
CA VAL A 140 5.56 14.96 7.73
C VAL A 140 4.22 15.45 7.19
N ASP A 141 4.12 16.74 6.93
CA ASP A 141 2.90 17.36 6.41
C ASP A 141 2.65 16.94 4.95
N ARG A 142 1.37 16.95 4.54
CA ARG A 142 0.92 16.61 3.18
C ARG A 142 1.60 17.40 2.06
N ARG A 143 2.14 18.58 2.35
CA ARG A 143 2.82 19.45 1.38
C ARG A 143 4.32 19.17 1.25
N TRP A 144 4.91 18.34 2.12
CA TRP A 144 6.34 18.05 2.07
C TRP A 144 6.65 17.13 0.90
N SER A 145 7.43 17.58 -0.06
CA SER A 145 7.92 16.73 -1.16
C SER A 145 8.87 15.65 -0.64
N SER A 146 9.00 14.54 -1.36
CA SER A 146 9.98 13.50 -1.00
C SER A 146 11.41 14.04 -0.98
N ASN A 147 11.76 14.99 -1.87
CA ASN A 147 13.03 15.71 -1.82
C ASN A 147 13.24 16.44 -0.49
N ARG A 148 12.23 17.16 -0.02
CA ARG A 148 12.29 17.85 1.27
C ARG A 148 12.46 16.88 2.43
N VAL A 149 11.69 15.78 2.44
CA VAL A 149 11.82 14.74 3.48
C VAL A 149 13.21 14.10 3.44
N ALA A 150 13.76 13.81 2.27
CA ALA A 150 15.10 13.25 2.12
C ALA A 150 16.19 14.21 2.65
N ALA A 151 16.04 15.52 2.39
CA ALA A 151 17.01 16.53 2.83
C ALA A 151 16.93 16.82 4.34
N GLU A 152 15.73 16.96 4.89
CA GLU A 152 15.53 17.37 6.29
C GLU A 152 15.47 16.17 7.26
N LEU A 153 15.04 15.00 6.78
CA LEU A 153 14.82 13.80 7.57
C LEU A 153 15.42 12.55 6.90
N PRO A 154 16.72 12.57 6.54
CA PRO A 154 17.37 11.45 5.89
C PRO A 154 17.31 10.19 6.75
N CYS A 155 17.43 9.02 6.13
CA CYS A 155 17.60 7.79 6.89
C CYS A 155 18.85 7.89 7.78
N GLY A 156 18.68 7.59 9.07
CA GLY A 156 19.70 7.74 10.10
C GLY A 156 19.52 8.98 10.98
N HIS A 157 18.64 9.92 10.59
CA HIS A 157 18.33 11.11 11.38
C HIS A 157 17.75 10.72 12.77
N PRO A 158 18.26 11.28 13.88
CA PRO A 158 17.89 10.86 15.24
C PRO A 158 16.39 10.98 15.54
N ARG A 159 15.70 11.95 14.93
CA ARG A 159 14.26 12.19 15.11
C ARG A 159 13.37 11.53 14.06
N ALA A 160 13.94 10.79 13.11
CA ALA A 160 13.20 10.23 11.97
C ALA A 160 13.58 8.77 11.70
N THR A 161 13.64 7.96 12.75
CA THR A 161 13.74 6.49 12.59
C THR A 161 12.51 5.95 11.87
N LEU A 162 11.34 6.49 12.20
CA LEU A 162 10.08 6.25 11.51
C LEU A 162 9.55 7.56 10.93
N VAL A 163 9.18 7.55 9.64
CA VAL A 163 8.46 8.64 8.99
C VAL A 163 7.01 8.23 8.77
N GLN A 164 6.10 9.13 9.14
CA GLN A 164 4.66 9.02 8.91
C GLN A 164 4.20 10.22 8.10
N ARG A 165 3.62 9.99 6.92
CA ARG A 165 3.11 11.07 6.09
C ARG A 165 1.63 11.33 6.38
N ARG A 166 1.30 12.60 6.63
CA ARG A 166 -0.08 13.06 6.54
C ARG A 166 -0.46 13.21 5.07
N VAL A 167 -1.64 12.71 4.70
CA VAL A 167 -2.20 12.86 3.34
C VAL A 167 -3.52 13.64 3.40
N SER A 168 -3.80 14.47 2.41
CA SER A 168 -5.10 15.16 2.30
C SER A 168 -6.12 14.26 1.61
N SER A 169 -6.70 13.34 2.38
CA SER A 169 -7.61 12.28 1.98
C SER A 169 -6.93 10.94 1.67
N PHE A 170 -6.39 10.77 0.46
CA PHE A 170 -5.91 9.47 -0.04
C PHE A 170 -4.40 9.45 -0.28
N TRP A 171 -3.79 8.29 -0.07
CA TRP A 171 -2.35 8.09 -0.23
C TRP A 171 -1.83 8.15 -1.66
N PHE A 172 -2.67 7.97 -2.68
CA PHE A 172 -2.24 8.15 -4.06
C PHE A 172 -2.10 9.63 -4.46
N ARG A 173 -2.74 10.56 -3.74
CA ARG A 173 -2.77 12.00 -4.10
C ARG A 173 -1.39 12.66 -4.15
N PRO A 174 -0.48 12.43 -3.19
CA PRO A 174 0.89 12.94 -3.27
C PRO A 174 1.59 12.60 -4.60
N CYS A 175 1.36 11.42 -5.17
CA CYS A 175 1.90 11.06 -6.49
C CYS A 175 1.24 11.85 -7.62
N SER A 176 -0.09 12.00 -7.61
CA SER A 176 -0.81 12.80 -8.60
C SER A 176 -0.40 14.29 -8.58
N TYR A 177 -0.04 14.81 -7.41
CA TYR A 177 0.45 16.18 -7.24
C TYR A 177 1.97 16.33 -7.38
N ARG A 178 2.69 15.27 -7.78
CA ARG A 178 4.16 15.27 -7.93
C ARG A 178 4.91 15.67 -6.64
N ILE A 179 4.31 15.39 -5.49
CA ILE A 179 4.92 15.55 -4.17
C ILE A 179 5.83 14.34 -3.90
N VAL A 180 5.39 13.15 -4.31
CA VAL A 180 6.18 11.92 -4.26
C VAL A 180 6.93 11.71 -5.57
N ASP A 181 8.22 11.42 -5.47
CA ASP A 181 9.06 11.04 -6.59
C ASP A 181 9.14 9.51 -6.67
N GLY A 182 8.68 8.95 -7.80
CA GLY A 182 8.78 7.51 -8.07
C GLY A 182 9.69 7.15 -9.23
N SER A 183 10.56 8.06 -9.65
CA SER A 183 11.51 7.85 -10.75
C SER A 183 12.43 6.67 -10.44
N ALA A 184 12.89 6.55 -9.19
CA ALA A 184 13.71 5.42 -8.73
C ALA A 184 12.97 4.08 -8.86
N LEU A 185 11.70 4.03 -8.47
CA LEU A 185 10.89 2.81 -8.56
C LEU A 185 10.65 2.43 -10.02
N MET A 186 10.25 3.38 -10.86
CA MET A 186 10.05 3.12 -12.28
C MET A 186 11.35 2.72 -12.98
N GLY A 187 12.49 3.29 -12.59
CA GLY A 187 13.81 2.88 -13.06
C GLY A 187 14.14 1.42 -12.72
N ARG A 188 13.89 0.98 -11.47
CA ARG A 188 14.08 -0.42 -11.06
C ARG A 188 13.17 -1.37 -11.84
N VAL A 189 11.91 -1.00 -12.02
CA VAL A 189 10.93 -1.80 -12.79
C VAL A 189 11.34 -1.89 -14.25
N ALA A 190 11.74 -0.77 -14.87
CA ALA A 190 12.24 -0.75 -16.25
C ALA A 190 13.42 -1.71 -16.41
N SER A 191 14.41 -1.61 -15.51
CA SER A 191 15.59 -2.48 -15.51
C SER A 191 15.21 -3.94 -15.36
N ALA A 192 14.29 -4.28 -14.44
CA ALA A 192 13.85 -5.65 -14.22
C ALA A 192 13.12 -6.23 -15.44
N LEU A 193 12.49 -5.38 -16.26
CA LEU A 193 11.79 -5.77 -17.49
C LEU A 193 12.68 -5.64 -18.75
N GLY A 194 13.95 -5.25 -18.63
CA GLY A 194 14.83 -5.00 -19.77
C GLY A 194 14.41 -3.79 -20.63
N LEU A 195 13.61 -2.88 -20.08
CA LEU A 195 13.12 -1.67 -20.76
C LEU A 195 14.07 -0.49 -20.55
N ARG A 196 14.16 0.41 -21.54
CA ARG A 196 14.89 1.67 -21.38
C ARG A 196 13.99 2.70 -20.71
N VAL A 197 14.46 3.35 -19.64
CA VAL A 197 13.69 4.35 -18.87
C VAL A 197 13.12 5.48 -19.74
N ARG A 198 13.83 5.89 -20.80
CA ARG A 198 13.36 6.93 -21.74
C ARG A 198 12.08 6.56 -22.51
N GLN A 199 11.70 5.29 -22.53
CA GLN A 199 10.49 4.80 -23.19
C GLN A 199 9.27 4.79 -22.26
N LEU A 200 9.46 5.11 -20.97
CA LEU A 200 8.37 5.08 -19.99
C LEU A 200 7.67 6.44 -19.86
N PRO A 201 6.34 6.45 -19.73
CA PRO A 201 5.60 7.64 -19.31
C PRO A 201 6.13 8.19 -17.97
N PRO A 202 5.81 9.47 -17.64
CA PRO A 202 6.20 10.06 -16.37
C PRO A 202 5.77 9.20 -15.17
N PRO A 203 6.59 9.05 -14.12
CA PRO A 203 6.25 8.22 -12.95
C PRO A 203 4.89 8.56 -12.33
N SER A 204 4.53 9.85 -12.26
CA SER A 204 3.21 10.29 -11.76
C SER A 204 2.01 9.66 -12.48
N GLN A 205 2.17 9.26 -13.76
CA GLN A 205 1.14 8.55 -14.52
C GLN A 205 1.20 7.03 -14.31
N LEU A 206 2.38 6.45 -14.11
CA LEU A 206 2.56 5.00 -13.97
C LEU A 206 2.28 4.48 -12.56
N LEU A 207 2.63 5.25 -11.54
CA LEU A 207 2.58 4.81 -10.14
C LEU A 207 1.17 4.43 -9.69
N THR A 208 0.15 5.14 -10.16
CA THR A 208 -1.25 4.84 -9.82
C THR A 208 -1.73 3.54 -10.47
N HIS A 209 -1.07 3.07 -11.52
CA HIS A 209 -1.35 1.81 -12.22
C HIS A 209 -0.38 0.68 -11.85
N PHE A 210 0.74 0.98 -11.20
CA PHE A 210 1.82 0.05 -10.90
C PHE A 210 1.33 -1.25 -10.23
N MET A 211 0.67 -1.13 -9.08
CA MET A 211 0.12 -2.28 -8.34
C MET A 211 -1.12 -2.89 -9.02
N ARG A 212 -1.72 -2.19 -9.99
CA ARG A 212 -2.90 -2.65 -10.74
C ARG A 212 -2.56 -3.39 -12.03
N SER A 213 -1.27 -3.46 -12.39
CA SER A 213 -0.77 -4.16 -13.58
C SER A 213 -1.04 -5.67 -13.57
N GLY A 214 -1.37 -6.24 -12.41
CA GLY A 214 -1.53 -7.67 -12.21
C GLY A 214 -0.23 -8.43 -11.97
N LEU A 215 0.92 -7.77 -12.16
CA LEU A 215 2.24 -8.37 -11.99
C LEU A 215 2.49 -8.82 -10.54
N PHE A 216 2.04 -8.02 -9.58
CA PHE A 216 2.30 -8.22 -8.16
C PHE A 216 1.20 -8.98 -7.42
N TYR A 217 0.17 -9.48 -8.11
CA TYR A 217 -0.81 -10.34 -7.44
C TYR A 217 -0.20 -11.69 -7.05
N SER A 218 -0.74 -12.31 -6.01
CA SER A 218 -0.33 -13.62 -5.52
C SER A 218 -0.48 -14.71 -6.60
N SER A 219 0.22 -15.82 -6.42
CA SER A 219 0.09 -17.00 -7.29
C SER A 219 -1.34 -17.53 -7.32
N ALA A 220 -2.06 -17.49 -6.19
CA ALA A 220 -3.45 -17.90 -6.09
C ALA A 220 -4.38 -17.03 -6.95
N VAL A 221 -4.26 -15.70 -6.85
CA VAL A 221 -5.04 -14.77 -7.68
C VAL A 221 -4.71 -14.94 -9.17
N LYS A 222 -3.43 -15.12 -9.51
CA LYS A 222 -2.99 -15.40 -10.89
C LYS A 222 -3.55 -16.73 -11.41
N ALA A 223 -3.56 -17.78 -10.59
CA ALA A 223 -4.08 -19.10 -10.96
C ALA A 223 -5.60 -19.06 -11.19
N ALA A 224 -6.35 -18.43 -10.27
CA ALA A 224 -7.78 -18.19 -10.44
C ALA A 224 -8.04 -17.41 -11.74
N ALA A 225 -7.19 -16.42 -12.04
CA ALA A 225 -7.31 -15.65 -13.26
C ALA A 225 -7.10 -16.46 -14.54
N VAL A 226 -6.11 -17.35 -14.56
CA VAL A 226 -5.88 -18.28 -15.66
C VAL A 226 -7.05 -19.24 -15.83
N HIS A 227 -7.59 -19.78 -14.73
CA HIS A 227 -8.75 -20.66 -14.76
C HIS A 227 -9.97 -19.98 -15.38
N LEU A 228 -10.35 -18.79 -14.90
CA LEU A 228 -11.48 -18.02 -15.42
C LEU A 228 -11.32 -17.70 -16.92
N ARG A 229 -10.11 -17.34 -17.38
CA ARG A 229 -9.84 -17.10 -18.80
C ARG A 229 -10.10 -18.33 -19.66
N ARG A 230 -9.68 -19.51 -19.19
CA ARG A 230 -9.94 -20.79 -19.89
C ARG A 230 -11.44 -21.06 -19.97
N SER A 231 -12.18 -20.84 -18.88
CA SER A 231 -13.62 -21.07 -18.84
C SER A 231 -14.44 -20.12 -19.71
N ILE A 232 -13.98 -18.87 -19.91
CA ILE A 232 -14.66 -17.87 -20.76
C ILE A 232 -14.31 -18.03 -22.25
N GLY A 233 -13.25 -18.77 -22.60
CA GLY A 233 -12.90 -19.10 -23.99
C GLY A 233 -12.43 -17.92 -24.85
N LYS A 234 -12.04 -16.79 -24.25
CA LYS A 234 -11.49 -15.62 -24.96
C LYS A 234 -10.13 -15.19 -24.38
N PRO A 235 -9.22 -14.63 -25.20
CA PRO A 235 -7.97 -14.06 -24.72
C PRO A 235 -8.24 -12.76 -23.94
N TYR A 236 -8.63 -12.90 -22.68
CA TYR A 236 -8.82 -11.76 -21.80
C TYR A 236 -7.45 -11.37 -21.23
N ALA A 237 -6.90 -10.23 -21.68
CA ALA A 237 -5.51 -9.83 -21.43
C ALA A 237 -5.19 -9.55 -19.93
N ALA A 238 -6.17 -9.15 -19.13
CA ALA A 238 -5.99 -8.84 -17.72
C ALA A 238 -7.24 -9.21 -16.92
N ILE A 239 -7.12 -9.90 -15.79
CA ILE A 239 -8.19 -9.78 -14.79
C ILE A 239 -8.01 -8.42 -14.14
N HIS A 240 -8.77 -7.47 -14.67
CA HIS A 240 -9.00 -6.22 -13.98
C HIS A 240 -9.84 -6.56 -12.77
N VAL A 241 -9.23 -6.61 -11.57
CA VAL A 241 -9.99 -6.62 -10.32
C VAL A 241 -10.55 -5.21 -10.10
N ARG A 242 -11.64 -4.88 -10.79
CA ARG A 242 -12.50 -3.72 -10.56
C ARG A 242 -13.24 -3.87 -9.23
N ARG A 243 -13.93 -2.78 -8.88
CA ARG A 243 -14.82 -2.57 -7.72
C ARG A 243 -15.90 -3.65 -7.52
N SER A 244 -15.96 -4.66 -8.39
CA SER A 244 -17.03 -5.67 -8.47
C SER A 244 -16.51 -7.10 -8.67
N ASP A 245 -15.19 -7.31 -8.78
CA ASP A 245 -14.68 -8.63 -9.15
C ASP A 245 -14.71 -9.61 -7.98
N LYS A 246 -15.26 -10.78 -8.28
CA LYS A 246 -15.59 -11.83 -7.33
C LYS A 246 -14.33 -12.60 -6.97
N PHE A 247 -13.85 -12.46 -5.74
CA PHE A 247 -12.92 -13.43 -5.16
C PHE A 247 -13.76 -14.58 -4.59
N SER A 248 -13.91 -15.65 -5.36
CA SER A 248 -14.49 -16.91 -4.90
C SER A 248 -13.36 -17.90 -4.61
N THR A 249 -13.39 -18.52 -3.43
CA THR A 249 -12.86 -19.87 -3.20
C THR A 249 -13.88 -20.89 -3.67
#